data_AF-A0A8T6QUE0-F1
#
_entry.id   AF-A0A8T6QUE0-F1
#
_cell.length_a   1.000
_cell.length_b   1.000
_cell.length_c   1.000
_cell.angle_alpha   90.00
_cell.angle_beta   90.00
_cell.angle_gamma   90.00
#
_symmetry.space_group_name_H-M   'P 1'
#
loop_
_entity.id
_entity.type
_entity.pdbx_description
1 polymer ?
#
loop_
_entity_poly.entity_id
_entity_poly.type
_entity_poly.pdbx_seq_one_letter_code
_entity_poly.pdbx_strand_id
1 'polypeptide(L)' 'MSLRYRGADYEPCQNGFNYFEEVIGTYRGAVVTRRVATNAPSQHIDGLTYRGSKVK' A
#
# COMPACT_ATOMS: atom_id res chain seq x y z
N MET A 1 5.37 13.63 1.85
CA MET A 1 6.83 13.83 2.05
C MET A 1 7.54 13.08 0.93
N SER A 2 8.33 13.76 0.11
CA SER A 2 9.13 13.17 -0.98
C SER A 2 10.59 13.07 -0.54
N LEU A 3 11.23 11.91 -0.70
CA LEU A 3 12.65 11.72 -0.40
C LEU A 3 13.47 12.12 -1.63
N ARG A 4 14.37 13.10 -1.47
CA ARG A 4 15.32 13.52 -2.50
C ARG A 4 16.72 13.03 -2.14
N TYR A 5 17.34 12.24 -3.01
CA TYR A 5 18.73 11.81 -2.83
C TYR A 5 19.47 11.80 -4.17
N ARG A 6 20.67 12.42 -4.21
CA ARG A 6 21.52 12.53 -5.42
C ARG A 6 20.81 13.05 -6.68
N GLY A 7 19.87 13.98 -6.52
CA GLY A 7 19.14 14.58 -7.64
C GLY A 7 18.02 13.71 -8.23
N ALA A 8 17.73 12.54 -7.62
CA ALA A 8 16.57 11.74 -7.94
C ALA A 8 15.45 11.96 -6.90
N ASP A 9 14.23 12.14 -7.41
CA ASP A 9 13.00 12.13 -6.63
C ASP A 9 12.54 10.68 -6.47
N TYR A 10 12.49 10.19 -5.23
CA TYR A 10 11.95 8.87 -4.93
C TYR A 10 10.48 9.01 -4.57
N GLU A 11 9.63 8.28 -5.28
CA GLU A 11 8.25 8.13 -4.86
C GLU A 11 8.18 7.32 -3.57
N PRO A 12 7.40 7.76 -2.58
CA PRO A 12 7.18 6.97 -1.38
C PRO A 12 6.49 5.66 -1.77
N CYS A 13 6.97 4.55 -1.19
CA CYS A 13 6.33 3.24 -1.36
C CYS A 13 4.86 3.37 -0.94
N GLN A 14 3.93 3.17 -1.88
CA GLN A 14 2.53 3.09 -1.55
C GLN A 14 2.31 1.79 -0.78
N ASN A 15 2.07 1.91 0.53
CA ASN A 15 1.68 0.77 1.34
C ASN A 15 0.36 0.23 0.79
N GLY A 16 0.43 -0.87 0.04
CA GLY A 16 -0.68 -1.48 -0.66
C GLY A 16 -1.61 -2.23 0.29
N PHE A 17 -2.37 -1.50 1.10
CA PHE A 17 -3.45 -2.07 1.90
C PHE A 17 -4.77 -1.38 1.57
N ASN A 18 -5.75 -2.16 1.19
CA ASN A 18 -7.13 -1.74 1.09
C ASN A 18 -7.79 -1.96 2.45
N TYR A 19 -8.55 -0.98 2.91
CA TYR A 19 -9.33 -1.10 4.14
C TYR A 19 -10.81 -1.10 3.81
N PHE A 20 -11.57 -2.00 4.45
CA PHE A 20 -13.02 -1.94 4.44
C PHE A 20 -13.57 -2.22 5.84
N GLU A 21 -14.77 -1.73 6.09
CA GLU A 21 -15.51 -1.99 7.32
C GLU A 21 -16.42 -3.18 7.12
N GLU A 22 -16.24 -4.19 7.94
CA GLU A 22 -17.06 -5.39 7.97
C GLU A 22 -17.94 -5.35 9.22
N VAL A 23 -19.26 -5.51 9.06
CA VAL A 23 -20.17 -5.65 10.21
C VAL A 23 -20.00 -7.05 10.79
N ILE A 24 -19.54 -7.14 12.04
CA ILE A 24 -19.27 -8.42 12.71
C ILE A 24 -20.42 -8.90 13.61
N GLY A 25 -21.44 -8.05 13.80
CA GLY A 25 -22.65 -8.40 14.53
C GLY A 25 -23.19 -7.24 15.36
N THR A 26 -24.07 -7.58 16.30
CA THR A 26 -24.70 -6.62 17.21
C THR A 26 -24.40 -6.99 18.66
N TYR A 27 -23.83 -6.06 19.42
CA TYR A 27 -23.54 -6.24 20.83
C TYR A 27 -24.28 -5.17 21.65
N ARG A 28 -25.12 -5.61 22.59
CA ARG A 28 -25.99 -4.73 23.40
C ARG A 28 -26.85 -3.76 22.57
N GLY A 29 -27.31 -4.20 21.40
CA GLY A 29 -28.12 -3.38 20.49
C GLY A 29 -27.34 -2.40 19.62
N ALA A 30 -26.02 -2.31 19.75
CA ALA A 30 -25.17 -1.53 18.86
C ALA A 30 -24.58 -2.41 17.75
N VAL A 31 -24.55 -1.90 16.51
CA VAL A 31 -23.83 -2.53 15.39
C VAL A 31 -22.34 -2.36 15.62
N VAL A 32 -21.60 -3.47 15.62
CA VAL A 32 -20.15 -3.46 15.77
C VAL A 32 -19.52 -3.75 14.43
N THR A 33 -18.61 -2.89 14.01
CA THR A 33 -17.81 -3.04 12.80
C THR A 33 -16.36 -3.34 13.13
N ARG A 34 -15.71 -4.11 12.27
CA ARG A 34 -14.28 -4.40 12.31
C ARG A 34 -13.65 -3.82 11.05
N ARG A 35 -12.54 -3.12 11.22
CA ARG A 35 -11.70 -2.69 10.09
C ARG A 35 -10.83 -3.85 9.63
N VAL A 36 -11.03 -4.30 8.40
CA VAL A 36 -10.25 -5.37 7.78
C VAL A 36 -9.27 -4.74 6.80
N ALA A 37 -8.01 -5.17 6.86
CA ALA A 37 -6.98 -4.80 5.91
C ALA A 37 -6.76 -5.97 4.95
N THR A 38 -6.91 -5.72 3.65
CA THR A 38 -6.53 -6.66 2.61
C THR A 38 -5.34 -6.11 1.83
N ASN A 39 -4.48 -6.99 1.36
CA ASN A 39 -3.39 -6.58 0.47
C ASN A 39 -4.03 -5.99 -0.80
N ALA A 40 -3.68 -4.74 -1.10
CA ALA A 40 -3.94 -4.19 -2.42
C ALA A 40 -3.12 -4.99 -3.43
N PRO A 41 -3.63 -5.21 -4.65
CA PRO A 41 -2.84 -5.82 -5.71
C PRO A 41 -1.55 -5.02 -5.86
N SER A 42 -0.41 -5.65 -5.54
CA SER A 42 0.88 -5.00 -5.70
C SER A 42 1.13 -4.85 -7.19
N GLN A 43 1.29 -3.61 -7.64
CA GLN A 43 1.84 -3.37 -8.96
C GLN A 43 3.30 -3.81 -8.88
N HIS A 44 3.65 -4.90 -9.58
CA HIS A 44 5.03 -5.34 -9.66
C HIS A 44 5.85 -4.20 -10.25
N ILE A 45 6.73 -3.61 -9.45
CA ILE A 45 7.67 -2.62 -9.94
C ILE A 45 8.69 -3.41 -10.74
N ASP A 46 8.63 -3.25 -12.08
CA ASP A 46 9.66 -3.73 -12.98
C ASP A 46 11.02 -3.24 -12.46
N GLY A 47 11.96 -4.18 -12.29
CA GLY A 47 13.24 -3.97 -11.58
C GLY A 47 13.97 -2.66 -11.92
N LEU A 48 14.81 -2.23 -10.98
CA LEU A 48 15.55 -0.96 -11.07
C LEU A 48 16.28 -0.87 -12.42
N THR A 49 15.96 0.16 -13.21
CA THR A 49 16.70 0.44 -14.44
C THR A 49 17.86 1.36 -14.12
N TYR A 50 19.10 0.87 -14.27
CA TYR A 50 20.31 1.66 -14.08
C TYR A 50 21.02 1.85 -15.42
N ARG A 51 21.21 3.11 -15.84
CA ARG A 51 21.88 3.49 -17.12
C ARG A 51 21.32 2.76 -18.35
N GLY A 52 20.02 2.52 -18.41
CA GLY A 52 19.37 1.82 -19.53
C GLY A 52 19.42 0.30 -19.48
N SER A 53 19.99 -0.30 -18.42
CA SER A 53 19.96 -1.74 -18.20
C SER A 53 19.02 -2.09 -17.04
N LYS A 54 18.15 -3.09 -17.24
CA LYS A 54 17.36 -3.68 -16.15
C LYS A 54 18.32 -4.41 -15.21
N VAL A 55 18.41 -3.95 -13.97
CA VAL A 55 19.15 -4.65 -12.90
C VAL A 55 18.26 -5.80 -12.42
N LYS A 56 18.81 -7.02 -12.47
CA LYS A 56 18.12 -8.26 -12.13
C LYS A 56 18.21 -8.56 -10.64
#